data_AF-A0A7W7Q2A0-F1
#
_entry.id   AF-A0A7W7Q2A0-F1
#
_cell.length_a   1.000
_cell.length_b   1.000
_cell.length_c   1.000
_cell.angle_alpha   90.00
_cell.angle_beta   90.00
_cell.angle_gamma   90.00
#
_symmetry.space_group_name_H-M   'P 1'
#
loop_
_entity.id
_entity.type
_entity.pdbx_description
1 polymer ?
#
loop_
_entity_poly.entity_id
_entity_poly.type
_entity_poly.pdbx_seq_one_letter_code
_entity_poly.pdbx_strand_id
1 'polypeptide(L)'
;MSDGRELVPLRTGFDVVLRGYRRGPVRQYVRAVEEELRLLAADRDANAELAQALVSEVEQLRVRNAKLARQVDELSRTPVDAAAVPARLRKMVELAKEEAAEVVARSRAAAENTWATAEEAAGRLRARYERALADMDRTRRATEEEHRQLLQQAQVDAAVMTTEADRRRTELDDFAARRRERVEADFEVAMARRRAEAMREIAEQKVAAQAEANRLVREATADAEQRVATSRERASRLMREATEGAENRTVAAKAEAARRIREATAAAAETRSAARAESERLVREATAEAERLISEATAEAEGRVATSRERASRLMREATEGAENRTVAAKAEAARRIREATTEAERLISEATTDAESRTTAAKAEAARLVREATEDAEHRTAVATAEAERLISEATETAENRTTVAKAEAERLVREATEDAEHRTAVATAETERLVREATETAENRTAVAKAEAERLVREATEEAENRVSASKAYAERLVGDATEDAAHRVATSRERASRLMRDATQGAERRSAAARAEASRRIREATGEAERLVTAAEQDACRRIDAANQEVARLRDLRVRLATQLRSAREVLVGAAPLLAPAEAEALEEPARPTPIPQQRSVG
;
A
#
# COMPACT_ATOMS: atom_id res chain seq x y z
N MET A 1 -12.73 6.39 -29.34
CA MET A 1 -12.00 6.38 -30.62
C MET A 1 -11.99 7.79 -31.16
N SER A 2 -10.91 8.20 -31.81
CA SER A 2 -10.78 9.56 -32.35
C SER A 2 -11.16 9.57 -33.82
N ASP A 3 -12.04 10.50 -34.19
CA ASP A 3 -12.06 11.12 -35.51
C ASP A 3 -12.22 12.63 -35.27
N GLY A 4 -11.45 13.51 -35.90
CA GLY A 4 -10.90 13.36 -37.26
C GLY A 4 -11.47 14.42 -38.21
N ARG A 5 -12.41 15.26 -37.73
CA ARG A 5 -12.89 16.46 -38.43
C ARG A 5 -11.83 17.54 -38.42
N GLU A 6 -10.88 17.40 -39.34
CA GLU A 6 -9.91 18.40 -39.76
C GLU A 6 -10.64 19.66 -40.24
N LEU A 7 -10.79 20.64 -39.34
CA LEU A 7 -11.26 21.98 -39.69
C LEU A 7 -10.19 22.65 -40.54
N VAL A 8 -10.36 22.56 -41.86
CA VAL A 8 -9.48 23.20 -42.85
C VAL A 8 -9.33 24.69 -42.47
N PRO A 9 -8.09 25.17 -42.20
CA PRO A 9 -7.89 26.52 -41.72
C PRO A 9 -8.20 27.52 -42.85
N LEU A 10 -9.38 28.15 -42.75
CA LEU A 10 -9.78 29.26 -43.62
C LEU A 10 -8.67 30.32 -43.60
N ARG A 11 -8.04 30.55 -44.76
CA ARG A 11 -7.02 31.60 -44.93
C ARG A 11 -7.70 32.97 -44.92
N THR A 12 -7.94 33.50 -43.72
CA THR A 12 -8.64 34.79 -43.47
C THR A 12 -7.83 36.04 -43.87
N GLY A 13 -6.70 35.89 -44.55
CA GLY A 13 -5.87 36.98 -45.06
C GLY A 13 -5.83 37.01 -46.60
N PHE A 14 -6.28 38.11 -47.18
CA PHE A 14 -6.05 38.44 -48.60
C PHE A 14 -4.92 39.47 -48.73
N ASP A 15 -4.07 39.33 -49.74
CA ASP A 15 -3.02 40.30 -50.06
C ASP A 15 -3.60 41.72 -50.22
N VAL A 16 -3.18 42.64 -49.35
CA VAL A 16 -3.49 44.07 -49.44
C VAL A 16 -2.54 44.74 -50.44
N VAL A 17 -3.08 45.58 -51.32
CA VAL A 17 -2.35 46.50 -52.19
C VAL A 17 -2.81 47.94 -51.92
N LEU A 18 -2.12 48.93 -52.50
CA LEU A 18 -2.27 50.35 -52.17
C LEU A 18 -3.72 50.91 -52.27
N ARG A 19 -4.63 50.21 -52.96
CA ARG A 19 -6.08 50.45 -52.92
C ARG A 19 -6.86 49.12 -52.88
N GLY A 20 -6.92 48.49 -51.71
CA GLY A 20 -7.77 47.32 -51.43
C GLY A 20 -7.07 45.96 -51.64
N TYR A 21 -7.84 44.88 -51.70
CA TYR A 21 -7.31 43.52 -51.81
C TYR A 21 -7.04 43.08 -53.26
N ARG A 22 -6.09 42.14 -53.46
CA ARG A 22 -5.85 41.50 -54.77
C ARG A 22 -7.10 40.76 -55.25
N ARG A 23 -7.69 41.25 -56.35
CA ARG A 23 -8.99 40.80 -56.89
C ARG A 23 -9.01 39.35 -57.38
N GLY A 24 -7.86 38.74 -57.66
CA GLY A 24 -7.74 37.34 -58.09
C GLY A 24 -8.07 36.36 -56.95
N PRO A 25 -7.22 36.28 -55.90
CA PRO A 25 -7.47 35.45 -54.71
C PRO A 25 -8.86 35.66 -54.09
N VAL A 26 -9.32 36.91 -53.98
CA VAL A 26 -10.67 37.22 -53.46
C VAL A 26 -11.77 36.58 -54.33
N ARG A 27 -11.67 36.63 -55.66
CA ARG A 27 -12.66 36.03 -56.56
C ARG A 27 -12.62 34.50 -56.55
N GLN A 28 -11.45 33.88 -56.37
CA GLN A 28 -11.35 32.43 -56.19
C GLN A 28 -11.97 32.00 -54.86
N TYR A 29 -11.68 32.70 -53.76
CA TYR A 29 -12.27 32.42 -52.44
C TYR A 29 -13.79 32.59 -52.44
N VAL A 30 -14.31 33.69 -53.01
CA VAL A 30 -15.76 33.91 -53.11
C VAL A 30 -16.42 32.82 -53.96
N ARG A 31 -15.82 32.37 -55.07
CA ARG A 31 -16.35 31.22 -55.82
C ARG A 31 -16.33 29.92 -55.03
N ALA A 32 -15.23 29.60 -54.35
CA ALA A 32 -15.15 28.41 -53.51
C ALA A 32 -16.24 28.41 -52.42
N VAL A 33 -16.43 29.54 -51.73
CA VAL A 33 -17.49 29.69 -50.72
C VAL A 33 -18.90 29.67 -51.34
N GLU A 34 -19.11 30.23 -52.54
CA GLU A 34 -20.38 30.09 -53.26
C GLU A 34 -20.66 28.65 -53.74
N GLU A 35 -19.63 27.87 -54.03
CA GLU A 35 -19.73 26.46 -54.43
C GLU A 35 -19.96 25.57 -53.19
N GLU A 36 -19.24 25.79 -52.10
CA GLU A 36 -19.46 25.18 -50.79
C GLU A 36 -20.87 25.47 -50.25
N LEU A 37 -21.36 26.72 -50.34
CA LEU A 37 -22.72 27.08 -49.91
C LEU A 37 -23.81 26.46 -50.79
N ARG A 38 -23.56 26.26 -52.09
CA ARG A 38 -24.49 25.50 -52.96
C ARG A 38 -24.52 24.02 -52.59
N LEU A 39 -23.36 23.43 -52.27
CA LEU A 39 -23.24 22.03 -51.86
C LEU A 39 -23.92 21.82 -50.50
N LEU A 40 -23.66 22.67 -49.51
CA LEU A 40 -24.32 22.67 -48.20
C LEU A 40 -25.85 22.91 -48.30
N ALA A 41 -26.31 23.71 -49.26
CA ALA A 41 -27.75 23.89 -49.51
C ALA A 41 -28.38 22.62 -50.09
N ALA A 42 -27.72 21.97 -51.07
CA ALA A 42 -28.18 20.71 -51.64
C ALA A 42 -28.19 19.58 -50.58
N ASP A 43 -27.15 19.48 -49.76
CA ASP A 43 -27.07 18.53 -48.64
C ASP A 43 -28.18 18.78 -47.62
N ARG A 44 -28.43 20.05 -47.25
CA ARG A 44 -29.52 20.42 -46.33
C ARG A 44 -30.88 20.00 -46.88
N ASP A 45 -31.12 20.25 -48.16
CA ASP A 45 -32.43 20.01 -48.78
C ASP A 45 -32.66 18.51 -49.01
N ALA A 46 -31.63 17.74 -49.41
CA ALA A 46 -31.68 16.29 -49.42
C ALA A 46 -31.91 15.67 -48.02
N ASN A 47 -31.27 16.22 -46.98
CA ASN A 47 -31.54 15.79 -45.60
C ASN A 47 -32.97 16.15 -45.14
N ALA A 48 -33.55 17.26 -45.63
CA ALA A 48 -34.94 17.62 -45.36
C ALA A 48 -35.93 16.66 -46.04
N GLU A 49 -35.66 16.23 -47.28
CA GLU A 49 -36.43 15.19 -47.97
C GLU A 49 -36.35 13.85 -47.24
N LEU A 50 -35.15 13.41 -46.83
CA LEU A 50 -34.97 12.20 -46.03
C LEU A 50 -35.73 12.26 -44.70
N ALA A 51 -35.72 13.41 -44.01
CA ALA A 51 -36.49 13.60 -42.79
C ALA A 51 -38.01 13.51 -43.03
N GLN A 52 -38.52 14.08 -44.12
CA GLN A 52 -39.95 13.99 -44.48
C GLN A 52 -40.35 12.55 -44.87
N ALA A 53 -39.48 11.81 -45.55
CA ALA A 53 -39.68 10.40 -45.87
C ALA A 53 -39.76 9.54 -44.59
N LEU A 54 -38.82 9.74 -43.65
CA LEU A 54 -38.80 9.03 -42.36
C LEU A 54 -40.02 9.37 -41.48
N VAL A 55 -40.47 10.63 -41.45
CA VAL A 55 -41.73 11.01 -40.77
C VAL A 55 -42.92 10.28 -41.39
N SER A 56 -43.01 10.25 -42.73
CA SER A 56 -44.07 9.55 -43.46
C SER A 56 -44.06 8.04 -43.20
N GLU A 57 -42.89 7.42 -43.08
CA GLU A 57 -42.75 6.00 -42.71
C GLU A 57 -43.18 5.75 -41.26
N VAL A 58 -42.76 6.59 -40.31
CA VAL A 58 -43.18 6.50 -38.90
C VAL A 58 -44.70 6.65 -38.76
N GLU A 59 -45.34 7.53 -39.52
CA GLU A 59 -46.80 7.65 -39.55
C GLU A 59 -47.48 6.41 -40.14
N GLN A 60 -46.96 5.86 -41.25
CA GLN A 60 -47.45 4.58 -41.78
C GLN A 60 -47.29 3.43 -40.77
N LEU A 61 -46.16 3.34 -40.08
CA LEU A 61 -45.90 2.33 -39.05
C LEU A 61 -46.81 2.51 -37.82
N ARG A 62 -47.15 3.74 -37.44
CA ARG A 62 -48.14 4.05 -36.40
C ARG A 62 -49.55 3.63 -36.83
N VAL A 63 -49.96 3.93 -38.06
CA VAL A 63 -51.27 3.50 -38.60
C VAL A 63 -51.35 1.97 -38.72
N ARG A 64 -50.27 1.31 -39.16
CA ARG A 64 -50.18 -0.17 -39.18
C ARG A 64 -50.27 -0.76 -37.77
N ASN A 65 -49.55 -0.21 -36.79
CA ASN A 65 -49.65 -0.64 -35.39
C ASN A 65 -51.06 -0.41 -34.82
N ALA A 66 -51.70 0.73 -35.07
CA ALA A 66 -53.06 0.99 -34.63
C ALA A 66 -54.08 0.01 -35.26
N LYS A 67 -53.87 -0.39 -36.52
CA LYS A 67 -54.66 -1.43 -37.18
C LYS A 67 -54.40 -2.81 -36.57
N LEU A 68 -53.15 -3.20 -36.39
CA LEU A 68 -52.78 -4.48 -35.77
C LEU A 68 -53.30 -4.59 -34.33
N ALA A 69 -53.17 -3.53 -33.53
CA ALA A 69 -53.71 -3.47 -32.17
C ALA A 69 -55.24 -3.65 -32.16
N ARG A 70 -55.97 -3.00 -33.08
CA ARG A 70 -57.41 -3.23 -33.24
C ARG A 70 -57.72 -4.67 -33.64
N GLN A 71 -56.99 -5.26 -34.59
CA GLN A 71 -57.21 -6.65 -34.99
C GLN A 71 -56.92 -7.64 -33.85
N VAL A 72 -55.90 -7.39 -33.02
CA VAL A 72 -55.61 -8.19 -31.82
C VAL A 72 -56.70 -8.03 -30.76
N ASP A 73 -57.16 -6.80 -30.51
CA ASP A 73 -58.25 -6.50 -29.56
C ASP A 73 -59.59 -7.09 -30.02
N GLU A 74 -59.88 -7.09 -31.32
CA GLU A 74 -61.06 -7.69 -31.95
C GLU A 74 -61.04 -9.23 -31.90
N LEU A 75 -59.88 -9.85 -32.16
CA LEU A 75 -59.63 -11.29 -31.96
C LEU A 75 -59.63 -11.69 -30.47
N SER A 76 -59.29 -10.78 -29.56
CA SER A 76 -59.29 -11.04 -28.11
C SER A 76 -60.69 -10.87 -27.48
N ARG A 77 -61.53 -10.01 -28.06
CA ARG A 77 -62.92 -9.78 -27.64
C ARG A 77 -63.94 -10.73 -28.25
N THR A 78 -63.53 -11.51 -29.25
CA THR A 78 -64.33 -12.62 -29.79
C THR A 78 -63.81 -13.93 -29.22
N PRO A 79 -64.23 -14.34 -28.00
CA PRO A 79 -63.92 -15.67 -27.51
C PRO A 79 -64.53 -16.69 -28.48
N VAL A 80 -63.67 -17.46 -29.15
CA VAL A 80 -64.10 -18.58 -29.98
C VAL A 80 -64.90 -19.51 -29.08
N ASP A 81 -66.19 -19.69 -29.39
CA ASP A 81 -67.10 -20.51 -28.58
C ASP A 81 -66.43 -21.87 -28.33
N ALA A 82 -66.35 -22.26 -27.06
CA ALA A 82 -65.72 -23.51 -26.63
C ALA A 82 -66.35 -24.73 -27.33
N ALA A 83 -67.62 -24.64 -27.77
CA ALA A 83 -68.29 -25.66 -28.57
C ALA A 83 -67.74 -25.81 -30.00
N ALA A 84 -67.23 -24.73 -30.61
CA ALA A 84 -66.72 -24.73 -31.99
C ALA A 84 -65.31 -25.33 -32.12
N VAL A 85 -64.56 -25.47 -31.02
CA VAL A 85 -63.22 -26.08 -31.01
C VAL A 85 -63.33 -27.61 -30.92
N PRO A 86 -62.82 -28.38 -31.90
CA PRO A 86 -62.79 -29.84 -31.85
C PRO A 86 -62.15 -30.38 -30.56
N ALA A 87 -62.76 -31.41 -29.97
CA ALA A 87 -62.37 -31.93 -28.64
C ALA A 87 -60.86 -32.26 -28.50
N ARG A 88 -60.22 -32.70 -29.59
CA ARG A 88 -58.76 -32.92 -29.66
C ARG A 88 -57.96 -31.64 -29.41
N LEU A 89 -58.32 -30.52 -30.03
CA LEU A 89 -57.66 -29.23 -29.81
C LEU A 89 -57.92 -28.72 -28.39
N ARG A 90 -59.13 -28.93 -27.85
CA ARG A 90 -59.43 -28.60 -26.45
C ARG A 90 -58.52 -29.38 -25.48
N LYS A 91 -58.37 -30.71 -25.64
CA LYS A 91 -57.44 -31.48 -24.77
C LYS A 91 -55.96 -31.19 -25.06
N MET A 92 -55.58 -30.78 -26.28
CA MET A 92 -54.22 -30.27 -26.53
C MET A 92 -53.96 -28.94 -25.80
N VAL A 93 -54.94 -28.03 -25.73
CA VAL A 93 -54.82 -26.78 -24.96
C VAL A 93 -54.78 -27.06 -23.46
N GLU A 94 -55.59 -27.98 -22.92
CA GLU A 94 -55.46 -28.37 -21.51
C GLU A 94 -54.14 -29.09 -21.23
N LEU A 95 -53.65 -29.97 -22.12
CA LEU A 95 -52.33 -30.60 -21.98
C LEU A 95 -51.20 -29.56 -22.01
N ALA A 96 -51.28 -28.56 -22.89
CA ALA A 96 -50.29 -27.48 -22.96
C ALA A 96 -50.35 -26.55 -21.73
N LYS A 97 -51.51 -26.40 -21.09
CA LYS A 97 -51.64 -25.72 -19.78
C LYS A 97 -51.06 -26.57 -18.65
N GLU A 98 -51.34 -27.87 -18.65
CA GLU A 98 -50.77 -28.85 -17.70
C GLU A 98 -49.22 -28.82 -17.79
N GLU A 99 -48.67 -28.90 -19.00
CA GLU A 99 -47.23 -28.81 -19.27
C GLU A 99 -46.64 -27.43 -18.93
N ALA A 100 -47.30 -26.33 -19.30
CA ALA A 100 -46.83 -24.98 -18.95
C ALA A 100 -46.84 -24.75 -17.42
N ALA A 101 -47.84 -25.27 -16.71
CA ALA A 101 -47.88 -25.24 -15.25
C ALA A 101 -46.73 -26.07 -14.64
N GLU A 102 -46.42 -27.24 -15.21
CA GLU A 102 -45.30 -28.07 -14.79
C GLU A 102 -43.94 -27.40 -15.05
N VAL A 103 -43.75 -26.75 -16.20
CA VAL A 103 -42.54 -25.98 -16.53
C VAL A 103 -42.38 -24.79 -15.59
N VAL A 104 -43.46 -24.05 -15.30
CA VAL A 104 -43.43 -22.95 -14.32
C VAL A 104 -43.16 -23.46 -12.91
N ALA A 105 -43.73 -24.60 -12.50
CA ALA A 105 -43.46 -25.22 -11.20
C ALA A 105 -42.00 -25.68 -11.08
N ARG A 106 -41.45 -26.37 -12.10
CA ARG A 106 -40.04 -26.76 -12.15
C ARG A 106 -39.10 -25.55 -12.13
N SER A 107 -39.45 -24.48 -12.85
CA SER A 107 -38.65 -23.24 -12.89
C SER A 107 -38.68 -22.48 -11.57
N ARG A 108 -39.83 -22.47 -10.87
CA ARG A 108 -39.95 -21.92 -9.51
C ARG A 108 -39.16 -22.73 -8.50
N ALA A 109 -39.32 -24.06 -8.47
CA ALA A 109 -38.56 -24.92 -7.58
C ALA A 109 -37.04 -24.82 -7.85
N ALA A 110 -36.61 -24.72 -9.11
CA ALA A 110 -35.20 -24.49 -9.45
C ALA A 110 -34.72 -23.12 -8.93
N ALA A 111 -35.50 -22.06 -9.10
CA ALA A 111 -35.18 -20.74 -8.57
C ALA A 111 -35.14 -20.73 -7.03
N GLU A 112 -36.14 -21.30 -6.36
CA GLU A 112 -36.20 -21.39 -4.89
C GLU A 112 -34.98 -22.12 -4.32
N ASN A 113 -34.52 -23.20 -4.97
CA ASN A 113 -33.28 -23.89 -4.60
C ASN A 113 -32.02 -23.03 -4.84
N THR A 114 -31.94 -22.24 -5.93
CA THR A 114 -30.79 -21.33 -6.13
C THR A 114 -30.82 -20.13 -5.19
N TRP A 115 -31.99 -19.62 -4.81
CA TRP A 115 -32.15 -18.59 -3.78
C TRP A 115 -31.75 -19.11 -2.40
N ALA A 116 -32.23 -20.30 -1.99
CA ALA A 116 -31.87 -20.89 -0.70
C ALA A 116 -30.37 -21.17 -0.58
N THR A 117 -29.75 -21.77 -1.61
CA THR A 117 -28.30 -22.03 -1.61
C THR A 117 -27.46 -20.76 -1.65
N ALA A 118 -27.91 -19.70 -2.34
CA ALA A 118 -27.28 -18.38 -2.30
C ALA A 118 -27.43 -17.68 -0.94
N GLU A 119 -28.60 -17.77 -0.30
CA GLU A 119 -28.85 -17.20 1.03
C GLU A 119 -28.04 -17.92 2.11
N GLU A 120 -27.96 -19.25 2.07
CA GLU A 120 -27.04 -20.01 2.93
C GLU A 120 -25.56 -19.60 2.70
N ALA A 121 -25.14 -19.41 1.45
CA ALA A 121 -23.78 -18.99 1.15
C ALA A 121 -23.48 -17.58 1.69
N ALA A 122 -24.42 -16.65 1.55
CA ALA A 122 -24.36 -15.33 2.14
C ALA A 122 -24.36 -15.39 3.68
N GLY A 123 -25.16 -16.28 4.29
CA GLY A 123 -25.19 -16.52 5.73
C GLY A 123 -23.86 -17.07 6.27
N ARG A 124 -23.29 -18.08 5.60
CA ARG A 124 -21.95 -18.62 5.91
C ARG A 124 -20.87 -17.55 5.79
N LEU A 125 -20.95 -16.67 4.80
CA LEU A 125 -20.01 -15.57 4.59
C LEU A 125 -20.14 -14.49 5.68
N ARG A 126 -21.36 -14.05 6.02
CA ARG A 126 -21.65 -13.13 7.13
C ARG A 126 -21.11 -13.67 8.45
N ALA A 127 -21.45 -14.91 8.81
CA ALA A 127 -20.97 -15.56 10.03
C ALA A 127 -19.44 -15.71 10.08
N ARG A 128 -18.75 -15.79 8.93
CA ARG A 128 -17.29 -15.78 8.87
C ARG A 128 -16.71 -14.38 9.10
N TYR A 129 -17.31 -13.34 8.55
CA TYR A 129 -16.92 -11.95 8.82
C TYR A 129 -17.22 -11.51 10.26
N GLU A 130 -18.37 -11.88 10.81
CA GLU A 130 -18.73 -11.61 12.21
C GLU A 130 -17.72 -12.22 13.19
N ARG A 131 -17.26 -13.46 12.93
CA ARG A 131 -16.18 -14.10 13.70
C ARG A 131 -14.87 -13.35 13.54
N ALA A 132 -14.45 -13.04 12.31
CA ALA A 132 -13.20 -12.32 12.06
C ALA A 132 -13.18 -10.93 12.74
N LEU A 133 -14.29 -10.19 12.69
CA LEU A 133 -14.45 -8.91 13.39
C LEU A 133 -14.40 -9.11 14.91
N ALA A 134 -15.10 -10.10 15.46
CA ALA A 134 -15.06 -10.39 16.89
C ALA A 134 -13.68 -10.86 17.38
N ASP A 135 -12.90 -11.55 16.54
CA ASP A 135 -11.54 -11.97 16.84
C ASP A 135 -10.57 -10.78 16.79
N MET A 136 -10.72 -9.86 15.82
CA MET A 136 -9.99 -8.59 15.75
C MET A 136 -10.31 -7.66 16.94
N ASP A 137 -11.58 -7.61 17.37
CA ASP A 137 -12.00 -6.87 18.56
C ASP A 137 -11.40 -7.46 19.85
N ARG A 138 -11.22 -8.79 19.92
CA ARG A 138 -10.54 -9.43 21.06
C ARG A 138 -9.04 -9.16 21.07
N THR A 139 -8.34 -9.30 19.94
CA THR A 139 -6.90 -9.01 19.90
C THR A 139 -6.62 -7.53 20.16
N ARG A 140 -7.45 -6.62 19.63
CA ARG A 140 -7.38 -5.19 19.95
C ARG A 140 -7.58 -4.92 21.45
N ARG A 141 -8.57 -5.52 22.09
CA ARG A 141 -8.80 -5.32 23.54
C ARG A 141 -7.69 -5.92 24.39
N ALA A 142 -7.13 -7.06 23.98
CA ALA A 142 -5.98 -7.66 24.66
C ALA A 142 -4.75 -6.72 24.60
N THR A 143 -4.40 -6.20 23.41
CA THR A 143 -3.27 -5.27 23.30
C THR A 143 -3.55 -3.93 23.98
N GLU A 144 -4.77 -3.39 23.92
CA GLU A 144 -5.18 -2.20 24.69
C GLU A 144 -5.13 -2.41 26.22
N GLU A 145 -5.20 -3.65 26.70
CA GLU A 145 -5.03 -4.01 28.12
C GLU A 145 -3.54 -4.13 28.47
N GLU A 146 -2.76 -4.88 27.67
CA GLU A 146 -1.31 -5.03 27.81
C GLU A 146 -0.58 -3.67 27.81
N HIS A 147 -0.91 -2.80 26.85
CA HIS A 147 -0.34 -1.44 26.78
C HIS A 147 -0.71 -0.61 28.00
N ARG A 148 -1.91 -0.79 28.58
CA ARG A 148 -2.33 -0.07 29.78
C ARG A 148 -1.60 -0.57 31.02
N GLN A 149 -1.37 -1.87 31.13
CA GLN A 149 -0.59 -2.47 32.22
C GLN A 149 0.88 -2.04 32.13
N LEU A 150 1.48 -2.05 30.93
CA LEU A 150 2.83 -1.53 30.70
C LEU A 150 2.95 -0.03 31.03
N LEU A 151 1.96 0.79 30.67
CA LEU A 151 1.94 2.21 31.02
C LEU A 151 1.75 2.44 32.53
N GLN A 152 0.92 1.65 33.21
CA GLN A 152 0.78 1.71 34.67
C GLN A 152 2.06 1.29 35.38
N GLN A 153 2.71 0.22 34.94
CA GLN A 153 3.99 -0.21 35.48
C GLN A 153 5.07 0.87 35.25
N ALA A 154 5.19 1.40 34.03
CA ALA A 154 6.15 2.47 33.73
C ALA A 154 5.89 3.75 34.54
N GLN A 155 4.63 4.06 34.88
CA GLN A 155 4.29 5.17 35.78
C GLN A 155 4.70 4.90 37.24
N VAL A 156 4.54 3.67 37.73
CA VAL A 156 5.00 3.26 39.07
C VAL A 156 6.53 3.26 39.14
N ASP A 157 7.19 2.64 38.17
CA ASP A 157 8.66 2.56 38.09
C ASP A 157 9.27 3.98 37.98
N ALA A 158 8.69 4.86 37.17
CA ALA A 158 9.11 6.26 37.10
C ALA A 158 8.90 7.01 38.42
N ALA A 159 7.77 6.78 39.12
CA ALA A 159 7.50 7.41 40.42
C ALA A 159 8.46 6.92 41.53
N VAL A 160 8.86 5.64 41.49
CA VAL A 160 9.91 5.10 42.36
C VAL A 160 11.25 5.76 42.04
N MET A 161 11.66 5.77 40.76
CA MET A 161 12.92 6.40 40.34
C MET A 161 13.01 7.89 40.68
N THR A 162 11.93 8.67 40.53
CA THR A 162 11.92 10.08 40.96
C THR A 162 12.01 10.22 42.47
N THR A 163 11.32 9.38 43.24
CA THR A 163 11.39 9.37 44.71
C THR A 163 12.79 9.02 45.21
N GLU A 164 13.45 8.04 44.60
CA GLU A 164 14.84 7.66 44.90
C GLU A 164 15.83 8.76 44.49
N ALA A 165 15.62 9.42 43.35
CA ALA A 165 16.45 10.53 42.91
C ALA A 165 16.31 11.79 43.81
N ASP A 166 15.09 12.17 44.20
CA ASP A 166 14.83 13.26 45.15
C ASP A 166 15.43 12.97 46.52
N ARG A 167 15.27 11.74 47.02
CA ARG A 167 15.94 11.27 48.23
C ARG A 167 17.46 11.37 48.10
N ARG A 168 18.03 10.90 46.99
CA ARG A 168 19.48 10.88 46.78
C ARG A 168 20.07 12.28 46.65
N ARG A 169 19.35 13.22 46.01
CA ARG A 169 19.70 14.65 46.03
C ARG A 169 19.75 15.17 47.46
N THR A 170 18.71 14.89 48.25
CA THR A 170 18.62 15.35 49.65
C THR A 170 19.75 14.78 50.51
N GLU A 171 20.09 13.50 50.36
CA GLU A 171 21.23 12.86 51.05
C GLU A 171 22.59 13.53 50.70
N LEU A 172 22.76 13.96 49.44
CA LEU A 172 23.97 14.64 48.97
C LEU A 172 24.01 16.12 49.43
N ASP A 173 22.87 16.81 49.44
CA ASP A 173 22.73 18.18 49.94
C ASP A 173 22.99 18.24 51.46
N ASP A 174 22.46 17.29 52.24
CA ASP A 174 22.74 17.12 53.67
C ASP A 174 24.23 16.86 53.93
N PHE A 175 24.85 15.98 53.13
CA PHE A 175 26.28 15.69 53.24
C PHE A 175 27.14 16.92 52.91
N ALA A 176 26.76 17.67 51.87
CA ALA A 176 27.42 18.93 51.51
C ALA A 176 27.22 20.02 52.57
N ALA A 177 26.04 20.10 53.20
CA ALA A 177 25.75 21.02 54.29
C ALA A 177 26.62 20.72 55.53
N ARG A 178 26.64 19.46 56.00
CA ARG A 178 27.50 19.02 57.11
C ARG A 178 28.99 19.23 56.82
N ARG A 179 29.41 19.11 55.56
CA ARG A 179 30.79 19.40 55.14
C ARG A 179 31.11 20.90 55.19
N ARG A 180 30.17 21.77 54.79
CA ARG A 180 30.32 23.24 54.94
C ARG A 180 30.39 23.63 56.41
N GLU A 181 29.43 23.21 57.21
CA GLU A 181 29.36 23.45 58.67
C GLU A 181 30.66 23.02 59.38
N ARG A 182 31.22 21.85 59.04
CA ARG A 182 32.50 21.40 59.57
C ARG A 182 33.68 22.30 59.16
N VAL A 183 33.76 22.69 57.88
CA VAL A 183 34.82 23.59 57.39
C VAL A 183 34.71 24.97 58.02
N GLU A 184 33.50 25.47 58.24
CA GLU A 184 33.22 26.73 58.94
C GLU A 184 33.66 26.64 60.41
N ALA A 185 33.33 25.56 61.13
CA ALA A 185 33.78 25.34 62.50
C ALA A 185 35.30 25.17 62.63
N ASP A 186 35.93 24.37 61.75
CA ASP A 186 37.39 24.19 61.71
C ASP A 186 38.10 25.55 61.40
N PHE A 187 37.52 26.38 60.53
CA PHE A 187 38.00 27.73 60.23
C PHE A 187 37.78 28.71 61.39
N GLU A 188 36.64 28.69 62.06
CA GLU A 188 36.39 29.52 63.25
C GLU A 188 37.38 29.20 64.38
N VAL A 189 37.66 27.92 64.63
CA VAL A 189 38.67 27.48 65.60
C VAL A 189 40.06 27.95 65.20
N ALA A 190 40.47 27.77 63.94
CA ALA A 190 41.76 28.24 63.44
C ALA A 190 41.90 29.77 63.55
N MET A 191 40.85 30.52 63.21
CA MET A 191 40.85 31.99 63.28
C MET A 191 40.72 32.49 64.72
N ALA A 192 39.99 31.80 65.61
CA ALA A 192 39.96 32.12 67.04
C ALA A 192 41.34 31.92 67.67
N ARG A 193 42.02 30.80 67.36
CA ARG A 193 43.39 30.53 67.75
C ARG A 193 44.35 31.62 67.26
N ARG A 194 44.35 31.93 65.96
CA ARG A 194 45.23 32.95 65.37
C ARG A 194 44.97 34.36 65.93
N ARG A 195 43.70 34.70 66.22
CA ARG A 195 43.33 35.94 66.93
C ARG A 195 43.88 35.96 68.36
N ALA A 196 43.79 34.85 69.10
CA ALA A 196 44.32 34.74 70.45
C ALA A 196 45.85 34.79 70.51
N GLU A 197 46.54 34.17 69.55
CA GLU A 197 48.01 34.23 69.40
C GLU A 197 48.45 35.68 69.08
N ALA A 198 47.85 36.35 68.10
CA ALA A 198 48.15 37.76 67.79
C ALA A 198 47.81 38.73 68.95
N MET A 199 46.74 38.46 69.72
CA MET A 199 46.42 39.25 70.92
C MET A 199 47.46 39.08 72.04
N ARG A 200 48.08 37.89 72.17
CA ARG A 200 49.19 37.67 73.11
C ARG A 200 50.43 38.41 72.67
N GLU A 201 50.83 38.31 71.41
CA GLU A 201 51.98 39.06 70.86
C GLU A 201 51.82 40.57 71.09
N ILE A 202 50.63 41.13 70.83
CA ILE A 202 50.32 42.55 71.09
C ILE A 202 50.35 42.89 72.59
N ALA A 203 49.94 41.98 73.46
CA ALA A 203 50.01 42.18 74.91
C ALA A 203 51.46 42.12 75.43
N GLU A 204 52.26 41.17 74.96
CA GLU A 204 53.68 41.00 75.28
C GLU A 204 54.50 42.21 74.79
N GLN A 205 54.27 42.67 73.56
CA GLN A 205 54.87 43.92 73.04
C GLN A 205 54.50 45.14 73.89
N LYS A 206 53.24 45.26 74.35
CA LYS A 206 52.82 46.34 75.25
C LYS A 206 53.48 46.25 76.62
N VAL A 207 53.63 45.06 77.19
CA VAL A 207 54.32 44.84 78.48
C VAL A 207 55.81 45.17 78.34
N ALA A 208 56.47 44.74 77.26
CA ALA A 208 57.87 45.05 76.98
C ALA A 208 58.09 46.56 76.79
N ALA A 209 57.28 47.23 75.96
CA ALA A 209 57.36 48.67 75.75
C ALA A 209 57.08 49.47 77.04
N GLN A 210 56.12 49.04 77.87
CA GLN A 210 55.86 49.66 79.16
C GLN A 210 57.00 49.43 80.16
N ALA A 211 57.64 48.25 80.16
CA ALA A 211 58.80 47.96 80.99
C ALA A 211 60.02 48.81 80.59
N GLU A 212 60.25 49.00 79.29
CA GLU A 212 61.30 49.87 78.76
C GLU A 212 61.03 51.36 79.06
N ALA A 213 59.80 51.83 78.85
CA ALA A 213 59.41 53.19 79.25
C ALA A 213 59.61 53.42 80.76
N ASN A 214 59.23 52.44 81.59
CA ASN A 214 59.45 52.50 83.04
C ASN A 214 60.95 52.45 83.41
N ARG A 215 61.80 51.76 82.63
CA ARG A 215 63.25 51.74 82.81
C ARG A 215 63.85 53.13 82.51
N LEU A 216 63.53 53.69 81.33
CA LEU A 216 64.00 55.01 80.90
C LEU A 216 63.57 56.12 81.87
N VAL A 217 62.35 56.07 82.40
CA VAL A 217 61.87 57.02 83.41
C VAL A 217 62.67 56.91 84.72
N ARG A 218 63.03 55.69 85.17
CA ARG A 218 63.86 55.47 86.37
C ARG A 218 65.30 55.92 86.18
N GLU A 219 65.89 55.63 85.02
CA GLU A 219 67.24 56.07 84.65
C GLU A 219 67.30 57.61 84.63
N ALA A 220 66.31 58.26 84.00
CA ALA A 220 66.21 59.72 83.95
C ALA A 220 65.96 60.38 85.32
N THR A 221 65.20 59.75 86.24
CA THR A 221 65.05 60.30 87.60
C THR A 221 66.31 60.11 88.44
N ALA A 222 67.00 58.97 88.35
CA ALA A 222 68.28 58.75 89.04
C ALA A 222 69.34 59.78 88.59
N ASP A 223 69.47 60.02 87.28
CA ASP A 223 70.35 61.06 86.72
C ASP A 223 69.96 62.47 87.20
N ALA A 224 68.66 62.77 87.28
CA ALA A 224 68.19 64.05 87.80
C ALA A 224 68.54 64.22 89.30
N GLU A 225 68.32 63.19 90.12
CA GLU A 225 68.68 63.20 91.54
C GLU A 225 70.20 63.33 91.75
N GLN A 226 71.02 62.62 90.97
CA GLN A 226 72.48 62.71 91.04
C GLN A 226 72.99 64.09 90.60
N ARG A 227 72.37 64.72 89.60
CA ARG A 227 72.65 66.11 89.20
C ARG A 227 72.23 67.12 90.28
N VAL A 228 71.13 66.89 90.98
CA VAL A 228 70.70 67.73 92.12
C VAL A 228 71.63 67.53 93.32
N ALA A 229 72.04 66.30 93.65
CA ALA A 229 72.95 65.99 94.74
C ALA A 229 74.33 66.65 94.54
N THR A 230 74.95 66.46 93.36
CA THR A 230 76.24 67.08 93.01
C THR A 230 76.16 68.61 92.95
N SER A 231 75.03 69.19 92.56
CA SER A 231 74.81 70.65 92.60
C SER A 231 74.68 71.17 94.04
N ARG A 232 73.96 70.46 94.91
CA ARG A 232 73.87 70.76 96.35
C ARG A 232 75.24 70.69 97.02
N GLU A 233 76.01 69.64 96.76
CA GLU A 233 77.35 69.46 97.36
C GLU A 233 78.31 70.60 96.98
N ARG A 234 78.28 71.06 95.71
CA ARG A 234 79.04 72.23 95.25
C ARG A 234 78.62 73.51 95.96
N ALA A 235 77.32 73.75 96.14
CA ALA A 235 76.82 74.90 96.90
C ALA A 235 77.27 74.83 98.39
N SER A 236 77.17 73.66 99.02
CA SER A 236 77.65 73.40 100.39
C SER A 236 79.18 73.46 100.55
N ARG A 237 79.94 73.49 99.46
CA ARG A 237 81.39 73.70 99.46
C ARG A 237 81.71 75.20 99.36
N LEU A 238 81.14 75.89 98.36
CA LEU A 238 81.26 77.34 98.18
C LEU A 238 80.81 78.13 99.42
N MET A 239 79.77 77.68 100.13
CA MET A 239 79.33 78.30 101.38
C MET A 239 80.38 78.21 102.50
N ARG A 240 81.14 77.12 102.60
CA ARG A 240 82.22 76.97 103.60
C ARG A 240 83.44 77.81 103.26
N GLU A 241 83.86 77.78 102.00
CA GLU A 241 84.96 78.60 101.47
C GLU A 241 84.67 80.10 101.67
N ALA A 242 83.41 80.52 101.52
CA ALA A 242 82.98 81.89 101.79
C ALA A 242 83.02 82.28 103.30
N THR A 243 82.65 81.37 104.21
CA THR A 243 82.72 81.63 105.66
C THR A 243 84.16 81.65 106.18
N GLU A 244 84.99 80.67 105.80
CA GLU A 244 86.42 80.63 106.17
C GLU A 244 87.16 81.86 105.60
N GLY A 245 86.81 82.27 104.38
CA GLY A 245 87.30 83.49 103.75
C GLY A 245 86.81 84.79 104.40
N ALA A 246 85.78 84.76 105.25
CA ALA A 246 85.32 85.92 106.02
C ALA A 246 86.06 86.03 107.36
N GLU A 247 86.13 84.92 108.12
CA GLU A 247 86.71 84.89 109.47
C GLU A 247 88.19 85.32 109.48
N ASN A 248 88.99 84.78 108.55
CA ASN A 248 90.43 85.10 108.42
C ASN A 248 90.73 86.60 108.24
N ARG A 249 89.82 87.36 107.60
CA ARG A 249 89.97 88.82 107.44
C ARG A 249 89.69 89.60 108.72
N THR A 250 88.90 89.05 109.65
CA THR A 250 88.59 89.70 110.94
C THR A 250 89.70 89.56 111.99
N VAL A 251 90.56 88.56 111.85
CA VAL A 251 91.68 88.30 112.78
C VAL A 251 92.87 89.22 112.48
N ALA A 252 93.28 89.30 111.21
CA ALA A 252 94.42 90.13 110.80
C ALA A 252 94.24 91.61 111.16
N ALA A 253 93.06 92.19 110.90
CA ALA A 253 92.76 93.60 111.16
C ALA A 253 92.83 94.00 112.65
N LYS A 254 92.73 93.04 113.58
CA LYS A 254 92.80 93.29 115.04
C LYS A 254 94.24 93.25 115.58
N ALA A 255 95.20 92.70 114.83
CA ALA A 255 96.57 92.51 115.32
C ALA A 255 97.41 93.80 115.30
N GLU A 256 97.37 94.57 114.21
CA GLU A 256 98.24 95.76 114.06
C GLU A 256 97.83 96.94 114.94
N ALA A 257 96.52 97.16 115.13
CA ALA A 257 96.00 98.23 115.99
C ALA A 257 96.48 98.11 117.45
N ALA A 258 96.67 96.88 117.95
CA ALA A 258 97.06 96.61 119.33
C ALA A 258 98.56 96.82 119.63
N ARG A 259 99.39 97.14 118.63
CA ARG A 259 100.84 97.33 118.79
C ARG A 259 101.21 98.80 119.09
N ARG A 260 100.79 99.74 118.23
CA ARG A 260 101.19 101.16 118.33
C ARG A 260 100.69 101.90 119.59
N ILE A 261 99.68 101.37 120.27
CA ILE A 261 99.10 101.99 121.49
C ILE A 261 99.98 101.75 122.75
N ARG A 262 100.87 100.75 122.74
CA ARG A 262 101.66 100.37 123.95
C ARG A 262 103.04 101.04 124.07
N GLU A 263 103.59 101.59 122.99
CA GLU A 263 104.91 102.24 123.00
C GLU A 263 104.83 103.74 123.35
N ALA A 264 103.63 104.34 123.27
CA ALA A 264 103.42 105.79 123.38
C ALA A 264 103.23 106.33 124.81
N THR A 265 103.15 105.49 125.85
CA THR A 265 102.69 105.89 127.19
C THR A 265 103.73 105.75 128.31
N ALA A 266 104.92 105.19 128.04
CA ALA A 266 105.93 104.93 129.08
C ALA A 266 106.97 106.05 129.29
N ALA A 267 107.24 106.89 128.28
CA ALA A 267 108.44 107.75 128.24
C ALA A 267 108.22 109.24 128.60
N ALA A 268 107.05 109.62 129.13
CA ALA A 268 106.61 111.03 129.21
C ALA A 268 106.66 111.68 130.61
N ALA A 269 107.25 111.02 131.61
CA ALA A 269 107.02 111.35 133.03
C ALA A 269 108.08 112.27 133.70
N GLU A 270 109.38 111.97 133.63
CA GLU A 270 110.35 112.56 134.58
C GLU A 270 111.16 113.78 134.07
N THR A 271 111.61 113.81 132.82
CA THR A 271 112.58 114.82 132.34
C THR A 271 111.95 116.13 131.84
N ARG A 272 111.15 116.81 132.68
CA ARG A 272 110.31 117.96 132.28
C ARG A 272 110.56 119.32 132.95
N SER A 273 111.62 119.53 133.77
CA SER A 273 111.73 120.76 134.58
C SER A 273 113.12 121.42 134.78
N ALA A 274 114.19 121.01 134.09
CA ALA A 274 115.56 121.44 134.45
C ALA A 274 116.38 122.24 133.41
N ALA A 275 116.03 122.25 132.12
CA ALA A 275 116.90 122.77 131.05
C ALA A 275 116.15 123.59 129.98
N ARG A 276 115.52 124.70 130.39
CA ARG A 276 114.73 125.60 129.53
C ARG A 276 115.37 126.99 129.43
N ALA A 277 116.35 127.18 128.54
CA ALA A 277 116.99 128.49 128.33
C ALA A 277 117.60 128.73 126.94
N GLU A 278 118.54 127.89 126.46
CA GLU A 278 119.60 128.40 125.56
C GLU A 278 119.55 127.93 124.09
N SER A 279 118.85 126.84 123.76
CA SER A 279 118.93 126.19 122.43
C SER A 279 117.90 126.68 121.38
N GLU A 280 117.38 127.90 121.49
CA GLU A 280 116.29 128.40 120.61
C GLU A 280 116.73 128.86 119.20
N ARG A 281 118.03 128.80 118.86
CA ARG A 281 118.55 129.51 117.66
C ARG A 281 119.01 128.67 116.46
N LEU A 282 119.30 127.37 116.61
CA LEU A 282 119.94 126.57 115.55
C LEU A 282 119.04 125.58 114.80
N VAL A 283 117.79 125.35 115.24
CA VAL A 283 116.92 124.29 114.69
C VAL A 283 116.34 124.63 113.30
N ARG A 284 116.38 125.90 112.87
CA ARG A 284 115.75 126.35 111.60
C ARG A 284 116.49 125.90 110.33
N GLU A 285 117.73 125.45 110.42
CA GLU A 285 118.52 125.01 109.25
C GLU A 285 118.37 123.49 108.98
N ALA A 286 117.75 122.73 109.88
CA ALA A 286 117.62 121.28 109.77
C ALA A 286 116.38 120.79 109.00
N THR A 287 115.40 121.66 108.71
CA THR A 287 114.09 121.26 108.18
C THR A 287 114.05 120.90 106.69
N ALA A 288 115.15 121.04 105.94
CA ALA A 288 115.20 120.73 104.51
C ALA A 288 115.46 119.25 104.18
N GLU A 289 116.18 118.51 105.04
CA GLU A 289 116.57 117.10 104.76
C GLU A 289 115.42 116.10 105.00
N ALA A 290 114.46 116.46 105.85
CA ALA A 290 113.44 115.53 106.36
C ALA A 290 112.38 115.12 105.32
N GLU A 291 112.06 115.98 104.35
CA GLU A 291 110.99 115.73 103.38
C GLU A 291 111.38 114.68 102.31
N ARG A 292 112.68 114.46 102.09
CA ARG A 292 113.18 113.57 101.03
C ARG A 292 112.91 112.08 101.29
N LEU A 293 112.87 111.65 102.56
CA LEU A 293 112.78 110.23 102.93
C LEU A 293 111.34 109.68 102.97
N ILE A 294 110.32 110.54 102.98
CA ILE A 294 108.90 110.11 103.10
C ILE A 294 108.38 109.55 101.77
N SER A 295 108.82 110.12 100.64
CA SER A 295 108.37 109.77 99.29
C SER A 295 108.88 108.41 98.78
N GLU A 296 109.96 107.89 99.35
CA GLU A 296 110.60 106.64 98.91
C GLU A 296 109.90 105.39 99.50
N ALA A 297 109.35 105.53 100.71
CA ALA A 297 108.69 104.43 101.43
C ALA A 297 107.27 104.10 100.93
N THR A 298 106.56 105.05 100.30
CA THR A 298 105.20 104.82 99.77
C THR A 298 105.19 104.01 98.48
N ALA A 299 106.14 104.26 97.58
CA ALA A 299 106.24 103.55 96.30
C ALA A 299 106.48 102.04 96.45
N GLU A 300 107.28 101.61 97.45
CA GLU A 300 107.58 100.19 97.66
C GLU A 300 106.38 99.38 98.19
N ALA A 301 105.44 100.04 98.88
CA ALA A 301 104.23 99.41 99.40
C ALA A 301 103.23 99.07 98.28
N GLU A 302 103.05 99.96 97.31
CA GLU A 302 102.09 99.77 96.22
C GLU A 302 102.50 98.64 95.26
N GLY A 303 103.80 98.51 94.96
CA GLY A 303 104.35 97.45 94.10
C GLY A 303 104.09 96.03 94.63
N ARG A 304 104.12 95.84 95.95
CA ARG A 304 103.80 94.54 96.59
C ARG A 304 102.31 94.20 96.52
N VAL A 305 101.42 95.20 96.51
CA VAL A 305 99.96 94.99 96.34
C VAL A 305 99.60 94.69 94.88
N ALA A 306 100.23 95.37 93.92
CA ALA A 306 100.01 95.14 92.49
C ALA A 306 100.39 93.71 92.04
N THR A 307 101.60 93.28 92.37
CA THR A 307 102.12 91.95 92.01
C THR A 307 101.33 90.79 92.65
N SER A 308 100.79 91.00 93.85
CA SER A 308 99.86 90.06 94.50
C SER A 308 98.54 89.90 93.72
N ARG A 309 97.91 91.02 93.35
CA ARG A 309 96.66 91.04 92.56
C ARG A 309 96.80 90.43 91.17
N GLU A 310 97.96 90.62 90.52
CA GLU A 310 98.21 90.04 89.20
C GLU A 310 98.32 88.51 89.25
N ARG A 311 99.03 87.96 90.25
CA ARG A 311 99.12 86.50 90.47
C ARG A 311 97.75 85.86 90.73
N ALA A 312 96.91 86.48 91.57
CA ALA A 312 95.54 86.01 91.79
C ALA A 312 94.70 86.04 90.50
N SER A 313 94.83 87.12 89.73
CA SER A 313 94.17 87.30 88.41
C SER A 313 94.72 86.39 87.30
N ARG A 314 95.80 85.64 87.56
CA ARG A 314 96.38 84.65 86.65
C ARG A 314 95.87 83.25 86.99
N LEU A 315 96.01 82.83 88.26
CA LEU A 315 95.46 81.58 88.78
C LEU A 315 93.95 81.44 88.56
N MET A 316 93.18 82.53 88.69
CA MET A 316 91.75 82.53 88.39
C MET A 316 91.45 82.23 86.92
N ARG A 317 92.26 82.75 85.97
CA ARG A 317 92.10 82.45 84.54
C ARG A 317 92.50 81.04 84.19
N GLU A 318 93.64 80.57 84.69
CA GLU A 318 94.09 79.17 84.54
C GLU A 318 93.04 78.19 85.08
N ALA A 319 92.36 78.54 86.18
CA ALA A 319 91.25 77.77 86.73
C ALA A 319 89.97 77.81 85.86
N THR A 320 89.57 78.97 85.32
CA THR A 320 88.40 79.06 84.43
C THR A 320 88.65 78.39 83.08
N GLU A 321 89.79 78.63 82.44
CA GLU A 321 90.19 77.97 81.19
C GLU A 321 90.29 76.45 81.40
N GLY A 322 90.84 76.01 82.54
CA GLY A 322 90.86 74.61 82.94
C GLY A 322 89.47 74.02 83.21
N ALA A 323 88.48 74.81 83.64
CA ALA A 323 87.10 74.36 83.80
C ALA A 323 86.38 74.28 82.44
N GLU A 324 86.49 75.33 81.62
CA GLU A 324 85.88 75.43 80.29
C GLU A 324 86.36 74.31 79.37
N ASN A 325 87.67 74.09 79.26
CA ASN A 325 88.26 73.01 78.47
C ASN A 325 87.74 71.63 78.89
N ARG A 326 87.55 71.37 80.19
CA ARG A 326 86.92 70.12 80.67
C ARG A 326 85.44 70.01 80.26
N THR A 327 84.69 71.11 80.27
CA THR A 327 83.29 71.08 79.79
C THR A 327 83.19 70.89 78.28
N VAL A 328 84.12 71.44 77.50
CA VAL A 328 84.19 71.23 76.04
C VAL A 328 84.56 69.77 75.73
N ALA A 329 85.56 69.21 76.41
CA ALA A 329 85.93 67.81 76.28
C ALA A 329 84.77 66.86 76.65
N ALA A 330 84.10 67.08 77.79
CA ALA A 330 82.95 66.28 78.20
C ALA A 330 81.78 66.37 77.22
N LYS A 331 81.49 67.57 76.67
CA LYS A 331 80.48 67.76 75.62
C LYS A 331 80.87 67.04 74.32
N ALA A 332 82.15 67.05 73.94
CA ALA A 332 82.64 66.36 72.75
C ALA A 332 82.55 64.84 72.90
N GLU A 333 82.90 64.29 74.07
CA GLU A 333 82.79 62.85 74.35
C GLU A 333 81.33 62.39 74.41
N ALA A 334 80.44 63.17 75.03
CA ALA A 334 79.00 62.90 75.02
C ALA A 334 78.42 62.95 73.58
N ALA A 335 78.74 63.99 72.81
CA ALA A 335 78.32 64.13 71.41
C ALA A 335 78.98 63.10 70.48
N ARG A 336 80.04 62.43 70.91
CA ARG A 336 80.63 61.26 70.23
C ARG A 336 79.83 60.00 70.56
N ARG A 337 79.62 59.67 71.85
CA ARG A 337 78.83 58.48 72.24
C ARG A 337 77.40 58.51 71.71
N ILE A 338 76.75 59.69 71.68
CA ILE A 338 75.43 59.84 71.08
C ILE A 338 75.45 59.49 69.58
N ARG A 339 76.49 59.92 68.83
CA ARG A 339 76.64 59.57 67.41
C ARG A 339 76.94 58.09 67.20
N GLU A 340 77.84 57.51 68.01
CA GLU A 340 78.13 56.07 67.98
C GLU A 340 76.86 55.25 68.25
N ALA A 341 76.02 55.69 69.20
CA ALA A 341 74.73 55.05 69.49
C ALA A 341 73.67 55.23 68.38
N THR A 342 73.55 56.41 67.76
CA THR A 342 72.61 56.59 66.64
C THR A 342 73.04 55.80 65.41
N THR A 343 74.34 55.77 65.08
CA THR A 343 74.83 54.99 63.93
C THR A 343 74.63 53.49 64.13
N GLU A 344 74.80 52.97 65.36
CA GLU A 344 74.50 51.56 65.66
C GLU A 344 72.99 51.26 65.66
N ALA A 345 72.16 52.19 66.14
CA ALA A 345 70.70 52.06 66.04
C ALA A 345 70.20 52.09 64.58
N GLU A 346 70.73 53.00 63.77
CA GLU A 346 70.47 53.08 62.32
C GLU A 346 70.92 51.79 61.61
N ARG A 347 72.08 51.23 61.98
CA ARG A 347 72.59 49.95 61.48
C ARG A 347 71.62 48.80 61.81
N LEU A 348 71.24 48.66 63.08
CA LEU A 348 70.32 47.62 63.54
C LEU A 348 68.92 47.74 62.92
N ILE A 349 68.41 48.96 62.72
CA ILE A 349 67.13 49.19 62.03
C ILE A 349 67.24 48.79 60.55
N SER A 350 68.32 49.16 59.87
CA SER A 350 68.55 48.80 58.46
C SER A 350 68.68 47.27 58.28
N GLU A 351 69.43 46.62 59.17
CA GLU A 351 69.62 45.17 59.22
C GLU A 351 68.29 44.43 59.46
N ALA A 352 67.50 44.85 60.46
CA ALA A 352 66.19 44.29 60.74
C ALA A 352 65.16 44.54 59.61
N THR A 353 65.23 45.69 58.94
CA THR A 353 64.37 46.00 57.78
C THR A 353 64.71 45.11 56.59
N THR A 354 66.00 44.95 56.28
CA THR A 354 66.50 44.06 55.23
C THR A 354 66.08 42.61 55.46
N ASP A 355 66.13 42.15 56.71
CA ASP A 355 65.74 40.79 57.08
C ASP A 355 64.21 40.58 57.02
N ALA A 356 63.41 41.61 57.35
CA ALA A 356 61.96 41.59 57.16
C ALA A 356 61.55 41.59 55.67
N GLU A 357 62.24 42.35 54.82
CA GLU A 357 62.05 42.34 53.37
C GLU A 357 62.46 40.97 52.76
N SER A 358 63.55 40.38 53.25
CA SER A 358 64.01 39.04 52.85
C SER A 358 63.00 37.96 53.24
N ARG A 359 62.46 37.99 54.46
CA ARG A 359 61.43 37.05 54.93
C ARG A 359 60.11 37.22 54.19
N THR A 360 59.68 38.46 53.89
CA THR A 360 58.42 38.69 53.16
C THR A 360 58.52 38.41 51.67
N THR A 361 59.69 38.57 51.04
CA THR A 361 59.92 38.11 49.65
C THR A 361 60.00 36.58 49.58
N ALA A 362 60.67 35.91 50.51
CA ALA A 362 60.67 34.45 50.62
C ALA A 362 59.25 33.88 50.82
N ALA A 363 58.47 34.44 51.75
CA ALA A 363 57.09 34.00 51.99
C ALA A 363 56.17 34.22 50.78
N LYS A 364 56.35 35.31 50.03
CA LYS A 364 55.65 35.55 48.75
C LYS A 364 56.05 34.53 47.68
N ALA A 365 57.33 34.18 47.59
CA ALA A 365 57.83 33.19 46.64
C ALA A 365 57.31 31.77 46.94
N GLU A 366 57.25 31.37 48.21
CA GLU A 366 56.70 30.07 48.61
C GLU A 366 55.17 30.01 48.43
N ALA A 367 54.44 31.09 48.78
CA ALA A 367 53.01 31.18 48.46
C ALA A 367 52.77 31.09 46.94
N ALA A 368 53.60 31.75 46.12
CA ALA A 368 53.54 31.67 44.66
C ALA A 368 54.00 30.32 44.07
N ARG A 369 54.74 29.49 44.82
CA ARG A 369 55.00 28.08 44.48
C ARG A 369 53.76 27.25 44.77
N LEU A 370 53.26 27.29 46.00
CA LEU A 370 52.11 26.49 46.46
C LEU A 370 50.84 26.79 45.65
N VAL A 371 50.59 28.05 45.27
CA VAL A 371 49.49 28.40 44.37
C VAL A 371 49.66 27.73 43.01
N ARG A 372 50.86 27.78 42.42
CA ARG A 372 51.12 27.22 41.08
C ARG A 372 51.05 25.70 41.07
N GLU A 373 51.64 25.07 42.08
CA GLU A 373 51.56 23.63 42.36
C GLU A 373 50.10 23.18 42.49
N ALA A 374 49.25 23.96 43.18
CA ALA A 374 47.81 23.70 43.27
C ALA A 374 47.05 23.97 41.95
N THR A 375 47.49 24.91 41.10
CA THR A 375 46.92 25.08 39.75
C THR A 375 47.30 23.91 38.84
N GLU A 376 48.56 23.50 38.84
CA GLU A 376 49.08 22.38 38.04
C GLU A 376 48.40 21.06 38.44
N ASP A 377 48.18 20.80 39.74
CA ASP A 377 47.45 19.62 40.22
C ASP A 377 45.94 19.70 39.91
N ALA A 378 45.36 20.89 39.83
CA ALA A 378 43.98 21.09 39.39
C ALA A 378 43.80 20.90 37.87
N GLU A 379 44.71 21.44 37.06
CA GLU A 379 44.75 21.29 35.60
C GLU A 379 45.02 19.84 35.19
N HIS A 380 45.89 19.13 35.91
CA HIS A 380 46.09 17.69 35.71
C HIS A 380 44.80 16.90 36.03
N ARG A 381 44.10 17.23 37.12
CA ARG A 381 42.84 16.57 37.48
C ARG A 381 41.70 16.87 36.50
N THR A 382 41.58 18.09 35.98
CA THR A 382 40.59 18.39 34.95
C THR A 382 40.93 17.68 33.64
N ALA A 383 42.20 17.66 33.21
CA ALA A 383 42.65 16.95 32.02
C ALA A 383 42.40 15.43 32.08
N VAL A 384 42.67 14.79 33.22
CA VAL A 384 42.35 13.36 33.44
C VAL A 384 40.83 13.13 33.42
N ALA A 385 40.06 13.99 34.08
CA ALA A 385 38.59 13.88 34.10
C ALA A 385 37.96 14.09 32.72
N THR A 386 38.48 15.01 31.89
CA THR A 386 38.03 15.19 30.50
C THR A 386 38.42 14.00 29.63
N ALA A 387 39.64 13.47 29.75
CA ALA A 387 40.07 12.30 29.00
C ALA A 387 39.26 11.03 29.36
N GLU A 388 38.91 10.84 30.63
CA GLU A 388 38.05 9.74 31.06
C GLU A 388 36.59 9.93 30.59
N ALA A 389 36.06 11.16 30.62
CA ALA A 389 34.75 11.47 30.07
C ALA A 389 34.69 11.25 28.54
N GLU A 390 35.70 11.70 27.79
CA GLU A 390 35.83 11.48 26.34
C GLU A 390 35.93 9.99 26.02
N ARG A 391 36.71 9.22 26.80
CA ARG A 391 36.80 7.76 26.67
C ARG A 391 35.45 7.07 26.89
N LEU A 392 34.73 7.44 27.95
CA LEU A 392 33.39 6.90 28.25
C LEU A 392 32.34 7.29 27.19
N ILE A 393 32.41 8.52 26.65
CA ILE A 393 31.56 8.95 25.54
C ILE A 393 31.87 8.12 24.29
N SER A 394 33.15 7.92 23.95
CA SER A 394 33.57 7.11 22.81
C SER A 394 33.07 5.66 22.91
N GLU A 395 33.23 5.04 24.09
CA GLU A 395 32.77 3.67 24.38
C GLU A 395 31.22 3.57 24.33
N ALA A 396 30.51 4.61 24.79
CA ALA A 396 29.06 4.71 24.66
C ALA A 396 28.58 4.89 23.21
N THR A 397 29.28 5.68 22.39
CA THR A 397 28.96 5.81 20.96
C THR A 397 29.26 4.52 20.20
N GLU A 398 30.40 3.87 20.42
CA GLU A 398 30.74 2.61 19.78
C GLU A 398 29.74 1.49 20.14
N THR A 399 29.30 1.41 21.40
CA THR A 399 28.28 0.44 21.81
C THR A 399 26.88 0.78 21.28
N ALA A 400 26.57 2.06 21.00
CA ALA A 400 25.34 2.47 20.31
C ALA A 400 25.38 2.18 18.80
N GLU A 401 26.51 2.39 18.14
CA GLU A 401 26.72 2.06 16.72
C GLU A 401 26.70 0.54 16.49
N ASN A 402 27.36 -0.23 17.35
CA ASN A 402 27.29 -1.70 17.33
C ASN A 402 25.86 -2.21 17.60
N ARG A 403 25.10 -1.59 18.51
CA ARG A 403 23.68 -1.95 18.73
C ARG A 403 22.79 -1.61 17.54
N THR A 404 22.96 -0.45 16.92
CA THR A 404 22.13 -0.03 15.77
C THR A 404 22.47 -0.79 14.50
N THR A 405 23.73 -1.16 14.27
CA THR A 405 24.12 -2.04 13.16
C THR A 405 23.61 -3.47 13.35
N VAL A 406 23.69 -4.05 14.55
CA VAL A 406 23.09 -5.37 14.85
C VAL A 406 21.57 -5.34 14.69
N ALA A 407 20.88 -4.35 15.26
CA ALA A 407 19.42 -4.22 15.14
C ALA A 407 18.98 -4.01 13.68
N LYS A 408 19.75 -3.27 12.88
CA LYS A 408 19.52 -3.12 11.44
C LYS A 408 19.70 -4.45 10.70
N ALA A 409 20.78 -5.19 10.97
CA ALA A 409 21.03 -6.49 10.34
C ALA A 409 19.96 -7.53 10.70
N GLU A 410 19.44 -7.50 11.93
CA GLU A 410 18.33 -8.35 12.36
C GLU A 410 17.00 -7.94 11.71
N ALA A 411 16.71 -6.65 11.60
CA ALA A 411 15.54 -6.16 10.85
C ALA A 411 15.61 -6.55 9.36
N GLU A 412 16.78 -6.41 8.71
CA GLU A 412 17.00 -6.86 7.33
C GLU A 412 16.91 -8.38 7.19
N ARG A 413 17.27 -9.16 8.23
CA ARG A 413 17.07 -10.62 8.28
C ARG A 413 15.59 -10.97 8.35
N LEU A 414 14.84 -10.38 9.27
CA LEU A 414 13.40 -10.64 9.46
C LEU A 414 12.56 -10.20 8.26
N VAL A 415 12.91 -9.07 7.62
CA VAL A 415 12.26 -8.64 6.36
C VAL A 415 12.50 -9.65 5.25
N ARG A 416 13.74 -10.15 5.10
CA ARG A 416 14.08 -11.15 4.08
C ARG A 416 13.36 -12.48 4.32
N GLU A 417 13.40 -12.98 5.54
CA GLU A 417 12.67 -14.19 5.98
C GLU A 417 11.18 -14.07 5.69
N ALA A 418 10.53 -12.95 6.06
CA ALA A 418 9.12 -12.69 5.75
C ALA A 418 8.82 -12.51 4.26
N THR A 419 9.80 -12.12 3.44
CA THR A 419 9.66 -12.00 1.98
C THR A 419 9.77 -13.37 1.33
N GLU A 420 10.76 -14.18 1.71
CA GLU A 420 10.94 -15.57 1.26
C GLU A 420 9.69 -16.42 1.62
N ASP A 421 9.12 -16.23 2.81
CA ASP A 421 7.89 -16.91 3.25
C ASP A 421 6.65 -16.46 2.45
N ALA A 422 6.59 -15.19 2.02
CA ALA A 422 5.53 -14.67 1.16
C ALA A 422 5.67 -15.16 -0.30
N GLU A 423 6.89 -15.24 -0.82
CA GLU A 423 7.20 -15.82 -2.14
C GLU A 423 6.89 -17.32 -2.16
N HIS A 424 7.28 -18.07 -1.13
CA HIS A 424 6.95 -19.49 -1.00
C HIS A 424 5.43 -19.71 -0.92
N ARG A 425 4.70 -18.93 -0.09
CA ARG A 425 3.24 -19.05 0.02
C ARG A 425 2.50 -18.65 -1.25
N THR A 426 2.99 -17.67 -2.01
CA THR A 426 2.42 -17.33 -3.32
C THR A 426 2.72 -18.39 -4.38
N ALA A 427 3.94 -18.94 -4.42
CA ALA A 427 4.31 -20.04 -5.32
C ALA A 427 3.51 -21.33 -5.05
N VAL A 428 3.27 -21.68 -3.78
CA VAL A 428 2.39 -22.80 -3.40
C VAL A 428 0.94 -22.52 -3.84
N ALA A 429 0.44 -21.30 -3.63
CA ALA A 429 -0.91 -20.93 -4.06
C ALA A 429 -1.08 -20.93 -5.60
N THR A 430 -0.09 -20.49 -6.37
CA THR A 430 -0.14 -20.57 -7.84
C THR A 430 -0.05 -22.02 -8.31
N ALA A 431 0.82 -22.84 -7.73
CA ALA A 431 0.90 -24.26 -8.06
C ALA A 431 -0.41 -25.02 -7.75
N GLU A 432 -1.10 -24.68 -6.65
CA GLU A 432 -2.41 -25.25 -6.33
C GLU A 432 -3.52 -24.75 -7.28
N THR A 433 -3.55 -23.47 -7.64
CA THR A 433 -4.54 -22.98 -8.63
C THR A 433 -4.30 -23.58 -10.01
N GLU A 434 -3.05 -23.72 -10.46
CA GLU A 434 -2.73 -24.44 -11.70
C GLU A 434 -3.14 -25.92 -11.64
N ARG A 435 -2.95 -26.59 -10.49
CA ARG A 435 -3.39 -27.97 -10.29
C ARG A 435 -4.92 -28.09 -10.41
N LEU A 436 -5.66 -27.20 -9.74
CA LEU A 436 -7.13 -27.17 -9.77
C LEU A 436 -7.68 -26.78 -11.15
N VAL A 437 -7.03 -25.85 -11.86
CA VAL A 437 -7.39 -25.50 -13.25
C VAL A 437 -7.17 -26.69 -14.17
N ARG A 438 -6.05 -27.42 -14.04
CA ARG A 438 -5.75 -28.62 -14.83
C ARG A 438 -6.77 -29.75 -14.59
N GLU A 439 -7.13 -29.97 -13.32
CA GLU A 439 -8.17 -30.93 -12.92
C GLU A 439 -9.57 -30.52 -13.45
N ALA A 440 -9.88 -29.21 -13.44
CA ALA A 440 -11.11 -28.68 -14.02
C ALA A 440 -11.15 -28.79 -15.56
N THR A 441 -10.02 -28.58 -16.26
CA THR A 441 -9.95 -28.78 -17.72
C THR A 441 -10.05 -30.26 -18.08
N GLU A 442 -9.33 -31.14 -17.38
CA GLU A 442 -9.38 -32.59 -17.63
C GLU A 442 -10.79 -33.16 -17.38
N THR A 443 -11.49 -32.72 -16.32
CA THR A 443 -12.87 -33.15 -16.07
C THR A 443 -13.88 -32.54 -17.06
N ALA A 444 -13.60 -31.39 -17.67
CA ALA A 444 -14.40 -30.82 -18.76
C ALA A 444 -14.16 -31.53 -20.10
N GLU A 445 -12.91 -31.85 -20.42
CA GLU A 445 -12.51 -32.63 -21.61
C GLU A 445 -13.08 -34.04 -21.55
N ASN A 446 -12.96 -34.74 -20.42
CA ASN A 446 -13.57 -36.05 -20.23
C ASN A 446 -15.12 -35.99 -20.35
N ARG A 447 -15.77 -34.97 -19.78
CA ARG A 447 -17.23 -34.77 -19.93
C ARG A 447 -17.65 -34.51 -21.37
N THR A 448 -16.92 -33.68 -22.11
CA THR A 448 -17.24 -33.39 -23.52
C THR A 448 -16.92 -34.59 -24.43
N ALA A 449 -15.89 -35.37 -24.13
CA ALA A 449 -15.60 -36.64 -24.81
C ALA A 449 -16.71 -37.68 -24.60
N VAL A 450 -17.20 -37.85 -23.36
CA VAL A 450 -18.33 -38.75 -23.04
C VAL A 450 -19.62 -38.28 -23.72
N ALA A 451 -19.96 -36.99 -23.62
CA ALA A 451 -21.14 -36.43 -24.28
C ALA A 451 -21.09 -36.55 -25.82
N LYS A 452 -19.90 -36.38 -26.41
CA LYS A 452 -19.68 -36.62 -27.85
C LYS A 452 -19.86 -38.09 -28.21
N ALA A 453 -19.27 -39.02 -27.45
CA ALA A 453 -19.40 -40.45 -27.68
C ALA A 453 -20.86 -40.93 -27.54
N GLU A 454 -21.61 -40.36 -26.59
CA GLU A 454 -23.05 -40.63 -26.44
C GLU A 454 -23.88 -40.04 -27.59
N ALA A 455 -23.57 -38.83 -28.05
CA ALA A 455 -24.20 -38.25 -29.23
C ALA A 455 -23.92 -39.09 -30.50
N GLU A 456 -22.68 -39.53 -30.71
CA GLU A 456 -22.31 -40.44 -31.81
C GLU A 456 -22.99 -41.81 -31.68
N ARG A 457 -23.21 -42.30 -30.45
CA ARG A 457 -23.99 -43.53 -30.19
C ARG A 457 -25.46 -43.37 -30.57
N LEU A 458 -26.10 -42.28 -30.13
CA LEU A 458 -27.51 -41.97 -30.42
C LEU A 458 -27.74 -41.70 -31.92
N VAL A 459 -26.82 -41.01 -32.58
CA VAL A 459 -26.88 -40.83 -34.05
C VAL A 459 -26.78 -42.18 -34.75
N ARG A 460 -25.87 -43.07 -34.34
CA ARG A 460 -25.73 -44.41 -34.94
C ARG A 460 -26.98 -45.26 -34.75
N GLU A 461 -27.51 -45.30 -33.52
CA GLU A 461 -28.74 -46.00 -33.16
C GLU A 461 -29.94 -45.48 -33.98
N ALA A 462 -30.05 -44.15 -34.16
CA ALA A 462 -31.08 -43.55 -35.00
C ALA A 462 -30.89 -43.84 -36.51
N THR A 463 -29.65 -43.91 -37.02
CA THR A 463 -29.39 -44.32 -38.42
C THR A 463 -29.68 -45.79 -38.63
N GLU A 464 -29.30 -46.67 -37.70
CA GLU A 464 -29.62 -48.10 -37.76
C GLU A 464 -31.15 -48.32 -37.68
N GLU A 465 -31.88 -47.57 -36.84
CA GLU A 465 -33.34 -47.66 -36.82
C GLU A 465 -33.98 -47.12 -38.13
N ALA A 466 -33.44 -46.04 -38.69
CA ALA A 466 -33.90 -45.51 -39.97
C ALA A 466 -33.66 -46.48 -41.14
N GLU A 467 -32.49 -47.09 -41.22
CA GLU A 467 -32.16 -48.12 -42.21
C GLU A 467 -33.03 -49.37 -42.04
N ASN A 468 -33.26 -49.83 -40.80
CA ASN A 468 -34.17 -50.94 -40.52
C ASN A 468 -35.62 -50.62 -40.93
N ARG A 469 -36.11 -49.39 -40.66
CA ARG A 469 -37.45 -48.93 -41.10
C ARG A 469 -37.55 -48.84 -42.63
N VAL A 470 -36.51 -48.36 -43.31
CA VAL A 470 -36.45 -48.32 -44.78
C VAL A 470 -36.40 -49.74 -45.37
N SER A 471 -35.61 -50.63 -44.78
CA SER A 471 -35.51 -52.04 -45.18
C SER A 471 -36.84 -52.78 -45.00
N ALA A 472 -37.50 -52.61 -43.85
CA ALA A 472 -38.83 -53.19 -43.59
C ALA A 472 -39.91 -52.62 -44.53
N SER A 473 -39.88 -51.31 -44.81
CA SER A 473 -40.77 -50.66 -45.77
C SER A 473 -40.54 -51.17 -47.20
N LYS A 474 -39.28 -51.34 -47.60
CA LYS A 474 -38.90 -51.93 -48.88
C LYS A 474 -39.37 -53.39 -49.00
N ALA A 475 -39.12 -54.22 -48.00
CA ALA A 475 -39.56 -55.61 -47.98
C ALA A 475 -41.09 -55.74 -47.99
N TYR A 476 -41.81 -54.82 -47.33
CA TYR A 476 -43.27 -54.73 -47.41
C TYR A 476 -43.75 -54.32 -48.81
N ALA A 477 -43.08 -53.36 -49.47
CA ALA A 477 -43.39 -52.97 -50.83
C ALA A 477 -43.09 -54.08 -51.86
N GLU A 478 -41.95 -54.77 -51.72
CA GLU A 478 -41.59 -55.94 -52.55
C GLU A 478 -42.59 -57.09 -52.37
N ARG A 479 -43.07 -57.32 -51.13
CA ARG A 479 -44.14 -58.28 -50.86
C ARG A 479 -45.47 -57.88 -51.47
N LEU A 480 -45.89 -56.61 -51.32
CA LEU A 480 -47.12 -56.09 -51.91
C LEU A 480 -47.10 -56.16 -53.45
N VAL A 481 -45.95 -55.91 -54.07
CA VAL A 481 -45.74 -56.12 -55.52
C VAL A 481 -45.80 -57.61 -55.86
N GLY A 482 -45.19 -58.49 -55.05
CA GLY A 482 -45.28 -59.95 -55.18
C GLY A 482 -46.74 -60.43 -55.18
N ASP A 483 -47.47 -60.16 -54.11
CA ASP A 483 -48.89 -60.52 -53.92
C ASP A 483 -49.76 -59.97 -55.07
N ALA A 484 -49.50 -58.73 -55.52
CA ALA A 484 -50.20 -58.12 -56.66
C ALA A 484 -49.84 -58.76 -58.02
N THR A 485 -48.59 -59.20 -58.22
CA THR A 485 -48.21 -59.97 -59.41
C THR A 485 -48.78 -61.39 -59.41
N GLU A 486 -48.96 -62.00 -58.22
CA GLU A 486 -49.60 -63.31 -58.09
C GLU A 486 -51.11 -63.23 -58.34
N ASP A 487 -51.84 -62.23 -57.81
CA ASP A 487 -53.25 -62.01 -58.21
C ASP A 487 -53.38 -61.68 -59.70
N ALA A 488 -52.49 -60.84 -60.25
CA ALA A 488 -52.48 -60.57 -61.69
C ALA A 488 -52.26 -61.86 -62.51
N ALA A 489 -51.33 -62.72 -62.10
CA ALA A 489 -51.07 -64.01 -62.74
C ALA A 489 -52.27 -64.97 -62.59
N HIS A 490 -52.91 -65.03 -61.41
CA HIS A 490 -54.10 -65.83 -61.15
C HIS A 490 -55.32 -65.34 -61.95
N ARG A 491 -55.50 -64.03 -62.11
CA ARG A 491 -56.53 -63.43 -62.97
C ARG A 491 -56.26 -63.67 -64.45
N VAL A 492 -55.00 -63.66 -64.88
CA VAL A 492 -54.60 -64.07 -66.25
C VAL A 492 -54.81 -65.57 -66.45
N ALA A 493 -54.54 -66.41 -65.45
CA ALA A 493 -54.77 -67.87 -65.52
C ALA A 493 -56.27 -68.19 -65.59
N THR A 494 -57.10 -67.63 -64.71
CA THR A 494 -58.56 -67.85 -64.71
C THR A 494 -59.26 -67.24 -65.92
N SER A 495 -58.79 -66.11 -66.47
CA SER A 495 -59.32 -65.57 -67.74
C SER A 495 -58.90 -66.42 -68.95
N ARG A 496 -57.65 -66.92 -69.00
CA ARG A 496 -57.24 -67.94 -69.99
C ARG A 496 -58.07 -69.21 -69.86
N GLU A 497 -58.33 -69.71 -68.66
CA GLU A 497 -59.11 -70.92 -68.45
C GLU A 497 -60.59 -70.72 -68.87
N ARG A 498 -61.18 -69.57 -68.54
CA ARG A 498 -62.52 -69.18 -69.03
C ARG A 498 -62.57 -69.09 -70.55
N ALA A 499 -61.56 -68.52 -71.20
CA ALA A 499 -61.45 -68.51 -72.66
C ALA A 499 -61.32 -69.93 -73.24
N SER A 500 -60.52 -70.80 -72.62
CA SER A 500 -60.37 -72.21 -73.02
C SER A 500 -61.61 -73.08 -72.73
N ARG A 501 -62.48 -72.69 -71.79
CA ARG A 501 -63.82 -73.27 -71.63
C ARG A 501 -64.74 -72.77 -72.75
N LEU A 502 -64.85 -71.45 -72.93
CA LEU A 502 -65.69 -70.82 -73.96
C LEU A 502 -65.37 -71.34 -75.38
N MET A 503 -64.08 -71.52 -75.71
CA MET A 503 -63.64 -72.11 -76.98
C MET A 503 -64.06 -73.57 -77.12
N ARG A 504 -63.98 -74.39 -76.06
CA ARG A 504 -64.47 -75.78 -76.08
C ARG A 504 -65.99 -75.83 -76.26
N ASP A 505 -66.73 -74.95 -75.58
CA ASP A 505 -68.18 -74.87 -75.68
C ASP A 505 -68.62 -74.39 -77.08
N ALA A 506 -67.89 -73.44 -77.68
CA ALA A 506 -68.10 -72.99 -79.05
C ALA A 506 -67.83 -74.10 -80.08
N THR A 507 -66.74 -74.87 -79.91
CA THR A 507 -66.41 -76.03 -80.77
C THR A 507 -67.46 -77.13 -80.64
N GLN A 508 -67.84 -77.54 -79.42
CA GLN A 508 -68.94 -78.50 -79.23
C GLN A 508 -70.27 -77.96 -79.78
N GLY A 509 -70.51 -76.65 -79.69
CA GLY A 509 -71.68 -76.01 -80.31
C GLY A 509 -71.65 -76.07 -81.84
N ALA A 510 -70.47 -75.99 -82.47
CA ALA A 510 -70.30 -76.21 -83.91
C ALA A 510 -70.48 -77.69 -84.30
N GLU A 511 -69.93 -78.62 -83.52
CA GLU A 511 -70.09 -80.07 -83.72
C GLU A 511 -71.56 -80.49 -83.58
N ARG A 512 -72.28 -80.03 -82.54
CA ARG A 512 -73.72 -80.30 -82.36
C ARG A 512 -74.56 -79.77 -83.52
N ARG A 513 -74.24 -78.58 -84.06
CA ARG A 513 -74.90 -78.03 -85.26
C ARG A 513 -74.58 -78.87 -86.52
N SER A 514 -73.35 -79.30 -86.68
CA SER A 514 -72.93 -80.20 -87.78
C SER A 514 -73.60 -81.58 -87.69
N ALA A 515 -73.74 -82.13 -86.49
CA ALA A 515 -74.42 -83.39 -86.23
C ALA A 515 -75.93 -83.28 -86.49
N ALA A 516 -76.57 -82.19 -86.05
CA ALA A 516 -77.97 -81.91 -86.35
C ALA A 516 -78.23 -81.76 -87.86
N ALA A 517 -77.39 -80.99 -88.57
CA ALA A 517 -77.50 -80.83 -90.02
C ALA A 517 -77.30 -82.16 -90.78
N ARG A 518 -76.35 -83.01 -90.34
CA ARG A 518 -76.18 -84.37 -90.87
C ARG A 518 -77.40 -85.25 -90.58
N ALA A 519 -77.95 -85.20 -89.38
CA ALA A 519 -79.14 -85.98 -89.02
C ALA A 519 -80.39 -85.54 -89.81
N GLU A 520 -80.54 -84.24 -90.09
CA GLU A 520 -81.63 -83.73 -90.94
C GLU A 520 -81.41 -84.14 -92.42
N ALA A 521 -80.19 -84.06 -92.93
CA ALA A 521 -79.88 -84.56 -94.28
C ALA A 521 -80.18 -86.06 -94.40
N SER A 522 -79.73 -86.89 -93.44
CA SER A 522 -80.06 -88.32 -93.38
C SER A 522 -81.53 -88.62 -93.09
N ARG A 523 -82.32 -87.64 -92.62
CA ARG A 523 -83.78 -87.74 -92.55
C ARG A 523 -84.41 -87.46 -93.91
N ARG A 524 -84.09 -86.33 -94.56
CA ARG A 524 -84.62 -85.98 -95.88
C ARG A 524 -84.26 -87.00 -96.96
N ILE A 525 -83.06 -87.60 -96.88
CA ILE A 525 -82.67 -88.72 -97.76
C ILE A 525 -83.62 -89.92 -97.55
N ARG A 526 -83.89 -90.34 -96.31
CA ARG A 526 -84.81 -91.46 -96.04
C ARG A 526 -86.26 -91.15 -96.42
N GLU A 527 -86.71 -89.91 -96.25
CA GLU A 527 -88.02 -89.45 -96.71
C GLU A 527 -88.12 -89.56 -98.23
N ALA A 528 -87.11 -89.09 -98.98
CA ALA A 528 -87.06 -89.20 -100.44
C ALA A 528 -86.90 -90.66 -100.94
N THR A 529 -86.11 -91.50 -100.26
CA THR A 529 -85.99 -92.93 -100.60
C THR A 529 -87.33 -93.66 -100.41
N GLY A 530 -88.01 -93.44 -99.28
CA GLY A 530 -89.33 -94.05 -99.04
C GLY A 530 -90.42 -93.52 -99.97
N GLU A 531 -90.28 -92.30 -100.49
CA GLU A 531 -91.18 -91.76 -101.53
C GLU A 531 -90.90 -92.35 -102.92
N ALA A 532 -89.62 -92.54 -103.27
CA ALA A 532 -89.22 -93.25 -104.49
C ALA A 532 -89.66 -94.73 -104.47
N GLU A 533 -89.49 -95.43 -103.34
CA GLU A 533 -89.96 -96.81 -103.15
C GLU A 533 -91.49 -96.91 -103.34
N ARG A 534 -92.27 -95.99 -102.76
CA ARG A 534 -93.73 -95.94 -102.97
C ARG A 534 -94.10 -95.74 -104.44
N LEU A 535 -93.38 -94.88 -105.17
CA LEU A 535 -93.61 -94.66 -106.61
C LEU A 535 -93.30 -95.92 -107.44
N VAL A 536 -92.24 -96.66 -107.10
CA VAL A 536 -91.91 -97.95 -107.72
C VAL A 536 -93.01 -98.98 -107.43
N THR A 537 -93.40 -99.18 -106.16
CA THR A 537 -94.45 -100.15 -105.79
C THR A 537 -95.81 -99.81 -106.43
N ALA A 538 -96.13 -98.51 -106.58
CA ALA A 538 -97.34 -98.09 -107.30
C ALA A 538 -97.29 -98.44 -108.80
N ALA A 539 -96.14 -98.23 -109.45
CA ALA A 539 -95.92 -98.60 -110.85
C ALA A 539 -95.97 -100.12 -111.08
N GLU A 540 -95.41 -100.91 -110.16
CA GLU A 540 -95.50 -102.38 -110.19
C GLU A 540 -96.96 -102.87 -110.03
N GLN A 541 -97.74 -102.26 -109.13
CA GLN A 541 -99.16 -102.59 -108.98
C GLN A 541 -99.98 -102.28 -110.24
N ASP A 542 -99.76 -101.14 -110.91
CA ASP A 542 -100.43 -100.83 -112.18
C ASP A 542 -99.95 -101.72 -113.34
N ALA A 543 -98.69 -102.18 -113.32
CA ALA A 543 -98.21 -103.20 -114.26
C ALA A 543 -98.94 -104.54 -114.05
N CYS A 544 -99.09 -105.02 -112.81
CA CYS A 544 -99.86 -106.22 -112.49
C CYS A 544 -101.32 -106.10 -112.94
N ARG A 545 -102.01 -105.00 -112.62
CA ARG A 545 -103.40 -104.75 -113.06
C ARG A 545 -103.57 -104.83 -114.58
N ARG A 546 -102.59 -104.31 -115.35
CA ARG A 546 -102.59 -104.38 -116.82
C ARG A 546 -102.35 -105.80 -117.34
N ILE A 547 -101.47 -106.57 -116.70
CA ILE A 547 -101.21 -107.97 -117.05
C ILE A 547 -102.45 -108.83 -116.77
N ASP A 548 -103.10 -108.65 -115.63
CA ASP A 548 -104.33 -109.40 -115.28
C ASP A 548 -105.50 -109.06 -116.21
N ALA A 549 -105.68 -107.78 -116.57
CA ALA A 549 -106.68 -107.37 -117.56
C ALA A 549 -106.43 -108.01 -118.94
N ALA A 550 -105.18 -108.05 -119.41
CA ALA A 550 -104.81 -108.71 -120.66
C ALA A 550 -105.06 -110.23 -120.60
N ASN A 551 -104.73 -110.88 -119.48
CA ASN A 551 -104.98 -112.31 -119.27
C ASN A 551 -106.48 -112.65 -119.26
N GLN A 552 -107.33 -111.79 -118.67
CA GLN A 552 -108.78 -111.96 -118.69
C GLN A 552 -109.35 -111.86 -120.12
N GLU A 553 -108.85 -110.95 -120.96
CA GLU A 553 -109.31 -110.83 -122.35
C GLU A 553 -108.85 -112.01 -123.22
N VAL A 554 -107.62 -112.50 -123.01
CA VAL A 554 -107.15 -113.76 -123.63
C VAL A 554 -107.99 -114.96 -123.18
N ALA A 555 -108.45 -115.00 -121.93
CA ALA A 555 -109.36 -116.03 -121.45
C ALA A 555 -110.74 -115.94 -122.13
N ARG A 556 -111.32 -114.74 -122.26
CA ARG A 556 -112.58 -114.51 -123.01
C ARG A 556 -112.48 -114.99 -124.45
N LEU A 557 -111.39 -114.64 -125.15
CA LEU A 557 -111.16 -115.07 -126.55
C LEU A 557 -111.00 -116.60 -126.68
N ARG A 558 -110.34 -117.26 -125.72
CA ARG A 558 -110.26 -118.73 -125.67
C ARG A 558 -111.64 -119.36 -125.47
N ASP A 559 -112.45 -118.81 -124.56
CA ASP A 559 -113.79 -119.32 -124.27
C ASP A 559 -114.74 -119.15 -125.47
N LEU A 560 -114.67 -118.01 -126.16
CA LEU A 560 -115.42 -117.73 -127.38
C LEU A 560 -115.01 -118.69 -128.54
N ARG A 561 -113.72 -119.03 -128.64
CA ARG A 561 -113.22 -120.06 -129.57
C ARG A 561 -113.77 -121.47 -129.23
N VAL A 562 -113.88 -121.82 -127.95
CA VAL A 562 -114.48 -123.10 -127.52
C VAL A 562 -115.97 -123.15 -127.89
N ARG A 563 -116.73 -122.08 -127.67
CA ARG A 563 -118.16 -122.00 -128.03
C ARG A 563 -118.37 -122.21 -129.55
N LEU A 564 -117.60 -121.52 -130.39
CA LEU A 564 -117.62 -121.73 -131.85
C LEU A 564 -117.23 -123.16 -132.25
N ALA A 565 -116.18 -123.73 -131.63
CA ALA A 565 -115.75 -125.11 -131.89
C ALA A 565 -116.73 -126.19 -131.39
N THR A 566 -117.75 -125.81 -130.60
CA THR A 566 -118.87 -126.67 -130.21
C THR A 566 -120.06 -126.49 -131.16
N GLN A 567 -120.41 -125.25 -131.52
CA GLN A 567 -121.47 -124.95 -132.49
C GLN A 567 -121.19 -125.56 -133.89
N LEU A 568 -119.94 -125.52 -134.35
CA LEU A 568 -119.52 -126.18 -135.59
C LEU A 568 -119.59 -127.73 -135.52
N ARG A 569 -119.61 -128.32 -134.31
CA ARG A 569 -119.80 -129.77 -134.12
C ARG A 569 -121.28 -130.14 -134.15
N SER A 570 -122.13 -129.41 -133.42
CA SER A 570 -123.58 -129.65 -133.45
C SER A 570 -124.17 -129.43 -134.85
N ALA A 571 -123.67 -128.43 -135.61
CA ALA A 571 -124.06 -128.25 -137.01
C ALA A 571 -123.65 -129.43 -137.90
N ARG A 572 -122.47 -130.03 -137.66
CA ARG A 572 -121.96 -131.17 -138.42
C ARG A 572 -122.72 -132.47 -138.15
N GLU A 573 -123.20 -132.70 -136.94
CA GLU A 573 -124.00 -133.91 -136.62
C GLU A 573 -125.37 -133.87 -137.31
N VAL A 574 -126.05 -132.73 -137.31
CA VAL A 574 -127.35 -132.57 -137.98
C VAL A 574 -127.24 -132.75 -139.51
N LEU A 575 -126.15 -132.28 -140.13
CA LEU A 575 -125.94 -132.38 -141.59
C LEU A 575 -125.58 -133.79 -142.08
N VAL A 576 -125.18 -134.72 -141.21
CA VAL A 576 -124.86 -136.11 -141.60
C VAL A 576 -126.10 -137.01 -141.62
N GLY A 577 -127.14 -136.69 -140.86
CA GLY A 577 -128.32 -137.55 -140.69
C GLY A 577 -129.38 -137.51 -141.80
N ALA A 578 -129.39 -136.48 -142.65
CA ALA A 578 -130.54 -136.17 -143.50
C ALA A 578 -130.22 -135.89 -144.99
N ALA A 579 -129.03 -136.27 -145.46
CA ALA A 579 -128.54 -135.93 -146.81
C ALA A 579 -128.30 -137.08 -147.82
N PRO A 580 -129.08 -138.19 -147.85
CA PRO A 580 -129.27 -138.96 -149.08
C PRO A 580 -130.34 -138.29 -149.99
N LEU A 581 -130.32 -136.96 -150.12
CA LEU A 581 -131.21 -136.18 -150.99
C LEU A 581 -130.53 -134.84 -151.37
N LEU A 582 -130.38 -134.64 -152.69
CA LEU A 582 -130.19 -133.37 -153.41
C LEU A 582 -128.97 -132.50 -152.98
N ALA A 583 -127.83 -132.47 -153.67
CA ALA A 583 -127.53 -132.20 -155.10
C ALA A 583 -126.92 -130.78 -155.29
N PRO A 584 -126.05 -130.54 -156.30
CA PRO A 584 -125.06 -129.46 -156.23
C PRO A 584 -125.33 -128.24 -157.13
N ALA A 585 -124.78 -127.10 -156.69
CA ALA A 585 -124.20 -126.03 -157.50
C ALA A 585 -123.01 -125.49 -156.66
N GLU A 586 -121.80 -125.20 -157.15
CA GLU A 586 -121.36 -124.51 -158.38
C GLU A 586 -121.70 -123.01 -158.40
N ALA A 587 -120.75 -122.22 -158.92
CA ALA A 587 -120.72 -120.75 -158.98
C ALA A 587 -120.58 -120.00 -157.61
N GLU A 588 -119.97 -118.82 -157.48
CA GLU A 588 -119.00 -118.07 -158.32
C GLU A 588 -118.35 -116.93 -157.48
N ALA A 589 -117.34 -116.24 -158.06
CA ALA A 589 -116.85 -114.90 -157.70
C ALA A 589 -116.17 -114.64 -156.32
N LEU A 590 -115.34 -113.59 -156.10
CA LEU A 590 -114.20 -112.99 -156.85
C LEU A 590 -113.55 -111.84 -155.99
N GLU A 591 -112.44 -111.25 -156.49
CA GLU A 591 -111.91 -109.88 -156.21
C GLU A 591 -111.19 -109.49 -154.87
N GLU A 592 -109.85 -109.45 -154.96
CA GLU A 592 -108.82 -108.37 -154.72
C GLU A 592 -109.19 -106.91 -154.30
N PRO A 593 -108.25 -105.92 -154.07
CA PRO A 593 -106.74 -105.87 -154.19
C PRO A 593 -106.01 -105.46 -152.85
N ALA A 594 -105.03 -104.55 -152.59
CA ALA A 594 -104.30 -103.45 -153.30
C ALA A 594 -102.97 -102.97 -152.59
N ARG A 595 -102.34 -101.85 -153.06
CA ARG A 595 -101.12 -101.11 -152.59
C ARG A 595 -101.23 -99.59 -153.01
N PRO A 596 -100.28 -98.61 -152.85
CA PRO A 596 -98.93 -98.48 -152.22
C PRO A 596 -98.88 -97.44 -151.02
N THR A 597 -98.03 -96.40 -150.76
CA THR A 597 -96.92 -95.60 -151.41
C THR A 597 -96.08 -94.78 -150.36
N PRO A 598 -94.85 -94.23 -150.64
CA PRO A 598 -93.97 -93.56 -149.63
C PRO A 598 -93.37 -92.15 -149.99
N ILE A 599 -92.42 -91.61 -149.17
CA ILE A 599 -91.44 -90.45 -149.39
C ILE A 599 -92.05 -89.01 -149.20
N PRO A 600 -91.35 -87.85 -148.89
CA PRO A 600 -89.90 -87.46 -148.78
C PRO A 600 -89.41 -86.74 -147.45
N GLN A 601 -88.23 -86.07 -147.52
CA GLN A 601 -87.41 -85.40 -146.47
C GLN A 601 -87.53 -83.84 -146.37
N GLN A 602 -86.70 -83.24 -145.47
CA GLN A 602 -86.17 -81.83 -145.38
C GLN A 602 -86.85 -80.90 -144.33
N ARG A 603 -86.16 -79.97 -143.64
CA ARG A 603 -84.71 -79.54 -143.62
C ARG A 603 -84.29 -78.91 -142.27
N SER A 604 -83.02 -78.47 -142.18
CA SER A 604 -82.37 -77.63 -141.14
C SER A 604 -83.05 -76.26 -140.92
N VAL A 605 -82.75 -75.40 -139.93
CA VAL A 605 -81.51 -75.10 -139.13
C VAL A 605 -81.91 -74.65 -137.71
N GLY A 606 -81.06 -74.85 -136.70
CA GLY A 606 -81.23 -74.30 -135.34
C GLY A 606 -80.26 -74.89 -134.34
#